data_AF-A0A7T5E3A3-F1
#
_entry.id   AF-A0A7T5E3A3-F1
#
_cell.length_a   1.000
_cell.length_b   1.000
_cell.length_c   1.000
_cell.angle_alpha   90.00
_cell.angle_beta   90.00
_cell.angle_gamma   90.00
#
_symmetry.space_group_name_H-M   'P 1'
#
loop_
_entity.id
_entity.type
_entity.pdbx_description
1 polymer ?
#
loop_
_entity_poly.entity_id
_entity_poly.type
_entity_poly.pdbx_seq_one_letter_code
_entity_poly.pdbx_strand_id
1 'polypeptide(L)' 'MTKDRDFVDLVDRLGPPPQIIWLTCGNTSNARLREILGSVLPTALEILCSGESLVEIGGD' A
#
# COMPACT_ATOMS: atom_id res chain seq x y z
N MET A 1 -4.01 -8.01 -18.69
CA MET A 1 -3.06 -6.88 -18.57
C MET A 1 -3.63 -5.93 -17.54
N THR A 2 -3.28 -6.14 -16.28
CA THR A 2 -3.77 -5.36 -15.14
C THR A 2 -2.87 -4.14 -14.97
N LYS A 3 -3.42 -2.97 -15.29
CA LYS A 3 -2.79 -1.64 -15.26
C LYS A 3 -2.18 -1.26 -13.91
N ASP A 4 -2.55 -1.94 -12.84
CA ASP A 4 -2.08 -1.61 -11.50
C ASP A 4 -0.61 -1.98 -11.29
N ARG A 5 -0.12 -2.99 -12.03
CA ARG A 5 1.26 -3.47 -11.93
C ARG A 5 2.31 -2.43 -12.35
N ASP A 6 1.89 -1.47 -13.18
CA ASP A 6 2.75 -0.39 -13.67
C ASP A 6 3.29 0.48 -12.53
N PHE A 7 2.57 0.60 -11.40
CA PHE A 7 3.02 1.37 -10.23
C PHE A 7 4.10 0.65 -9.41
N VAL A 8 3.98 -0.67 -9.26
CA VAL A 8 5.01 -1.50 -8.62
C VAL A 8 6.27 -1.49 -9.48
N ASP A 9 6.11 -1.71 -10.79
CA ASP A 9 7.24 -1.70 -11.72
C ASP A 9 7.90 -0.31 -11.84
N LEU A 10 7.18 0.79 -11.59
CA LEU A 10 7.74 2.14 -11.51
C LEU A 10 8.62 2.34 -10.27
N VAL A 11 8.19 1.85 -9.10
CA VAL A 11 8.96 1.93 -7.85
C VAL A 11 10.20 1.06 -7.92
N ASP A 12 10.06 -0.15 -8.45
CA ASP A 12 11.15 -1.11 -8.61
C ASP A 12 12.23 -0.60 -9.58
N ARG A 13 11.84 0.18 -10.59
CA ARG A 13 12.76 0.74 -11.60
C ARG A 13 13.35 2.10 -11.27
N LEU A 14 12.66 2.96 -10.51
CA LEU A 14 13.12 4.31 -10.21
C LEU A 14 13.88 4.43 -8.88
N GLY A 15 13.65 3.50 -7.95
CA GLY A 15 14.07 3.67 -6.56
C GLY A 15 13.37 4.88 -5.91
N PRO A 16 13.49 5.08 -4.58
CA PRO A 16 12.84 6.19 -3.92
C PRO A 16 13.27 7.54 -4.52
N PRO A 17 12.33 8.49 -4.77
CA PRO A 17 10.89 8.49 -4.43
C PRO A 17 9.98 8.28 -5.67
N PRO A 18 8.90 7.46 -5.60
CA PRO A 18 7.82 7.51 -4.58
C PRO A 18 7.59 6.22 -3.76
N GLN A 19 7.08 6.38 -2.53
CA GLN A 19 6.65 5.28 -1.65
C GLN A 19 5.18 4.91 -1.89
N ILE A 20 4.87 3.62 -2.04
CA ILE A 20 3.53 3.14 -2.39
C ILE A 20 2.94 2.28 -1.28
N ILE A 21 1.67 2.56 -0.95
CA ILE A 21 0.83 1.68 -0.13
C ILE A 21 -0.17 1.01 -1.07
N TRP A 22 -0.09 -0.31 -1.15
CA TRP A 22 -0.96 -1.12 -1.99
C TRP A 22 -2.07 -1.75 -1.16
N LEU A 23 -3.33 -1.38 -1.43
CA LEU A 23 -4.48 -1.90 -0.70
C LEU A 23 -5.13 -3.05 -1.48
N THR A 24 -5.04 -4.28 -0.97
CA THR A 24 -5.69 -5.47 -1.56
C THR A 24 -7.01 -5.84 -0.85
N CYS A 25 -7.68 -4.88 -0.21
CA CYS A 25 -8.86 -5.10 0.63
C CYS A 25 -10.17 -5.52 -0.10
N GLY A 26 -10.10 -5.88 -1.39
CA GLY A 26 -11.27 -6.21 -2.21
C GLY A 26 -12.32 -5.09 -2.28
N ASN A 27 -13.54 -5.43 -2.70
CA ASN A 27 -14.66 -4.48 -2.71
C ASN A 27 -15.27 -4.39 -1.30
N THR A 28 -14.66 -3.55 -0.47
CA THR A 28 -14.98 -3.36 0.94
C THR A 28 -15.74 -2.04 1.16
N SER A 29 -16.61 -1.97 2.16
CA SER A 29 -17.32 -0.73 2.48
C SER A 29 -16.37 0.34 3.02
N ASN A 30 -16.67 1.62 2.77
CA ASN A 30 -15.87 2.74 3.30
C ASN A 30 -15.70 2.69 4.83
N ALA A 31 -16.68 2.15 5.55
CA ALA A 31 -16.62 1.98 7.00
C ALA A 31 -15.55 0.96 7.40
N ARG A 32 -15.59 -0.24 6.78
CA ARG A 32 -14.60 -1.30 7.03
C ARG A 32 -13.20 -0.90 6.53
N LEU A 33 -13.10 -0.16 5.43
CA LEU A 33 -11.83 0.38 4.95
C LEU A 33 -11.22 1.36 5.97
N ARG A 34 -12.03 2.20 6.61
CA ARG A 34 -11.57 3.14 7.66
C ARG A 34 -11.10 2.42 8.92
N GLU A 35 -11.77 1.33 9.31
CA GLU A 35 -11.33 0.49 10.45
C GLU A 35 -9.98 -0.16 10.17
N ILE A 36 -9.82 -0.74 8.98
CA ILE A 36 -8.57 -1.34 8.54
C ILE A 36 -7.50 -0.24 8.51
N LEU A 37 -7.64 0.80 7.69
CA LEU A 37 -6.65 1.87 7.60
C LEU A 37 -6.34 2.52 8.96
N GLY A 38 -7.32 2.70 9.84
CA GLY A 38 -7.09 3.27 11.17
C GLY A 38 -6.13 2.45 12.03
N SER A 39 -6.08 1.13 11.84
CA SER A 39 -5.21 0.24 12.63
C SER A 39 -3.90 -0.10 11.93
N VAL A 40 -3.89 -0.28 10.60
CA VAL A 40 -2.70 -0.74 9.85
C VAL A 40 -1.92 0.38 9.16
N LEU A 41 -2.51 1.56 8.93
CA LEU A 41 -1.80 2.68 8.30
C LEU A 41 -0.58 3.17 9.12
N PRO A 42 -0.64 3.32 10.46
CA PRO A 42 0.53 3.76 11.23
C PRO A 42 1.72 2.80 11.07
N THR A 43 1.47 1.49 11.15
CA THR A 43 2.49 0.46 10.95
C THR A 43 3.02 0.47 9.52
N ALA A 44 2.16 0.64 8.51
CA ALA A 44 2.60 0.75 7.13
C ALA A 44 3.51 1.96 6.90
N LEU A 45 3.23 3.09 7.54
CA LEU A 45 4.08 4.28 7.49
C LEU A 45 5.42 4.07 8.20
N GLU A 46 5.46 3.35 9.32
CA GLU A 46 6.73 2.98 9.99
C GLU A 46 7.61 2.12 9.08
N ILE A 47 7.01 1.14 8.39
CA ILE A 47 7.70 0.27 7.43
C ILE A 47 8.24 1.12 6.27
N LEU A 48 7.43 2.02 5.71
CA LEU A 48 7.90 2.94 4.67
C LEU A 48 9.05 3.83 5.16
N CYS A 49 8.94 4.42 6.35
CA CYS A 49 9.99 5.24 6.95
C CYS A 49 11.29 4.45 7.23
N SER A 50 11.21 3.12 7.37
CA SER A 50 12.38 2.26 7.55
C SER A 50 13.20 2.04 6.26
N GLY A 51 12.71 2.54 5.13
CA GLY A 51 13.37 2.44 3.82
C GLY A 51 12.66 1.51 2.84
N GLU A 52 11.57 0.88 3.26
CA GLU A 52 10.75 0.08 2.35
C GLU A 52 10.04 0.98 1.34
N SER A 53 9.98 0.51 0.10
CA SER A 53 9.43 1.29 -1.02
C SER A 53 7.96 0.92 -1.31
N LEU A 54 7.52 -0.26 -0.85
CA LEU A 54 6.19 -0.80 -1.08
C LEU A 54 5.68 -1.50 0.19
N VAL A 55 4.47 -1.16 0.61
CA VAL A 55 3.78 -1.88 1.69
C VAL A 55 2.41 -2.33 1.20
N GLU A 56 2.11 -3.61 1.35
CA GLU A 56 0.80 -4.18 1.05
C GLU A 56 -0.07 -4.24 2.32
N ILE A 57 -1.32 -3.81 2.21
CA ILE A 57 -2.33 -3.93 3.26
C ILE A 57 -3.48 -4.79 2.75
N GLY A 58 -3.58 -6.01 3.25
CA GLY A 58 -4.70 -6.92 3.04
C GLY A 58 -5.85 -6.63 4.00
N GLY A 59 -7.09 -6.83 3.53
CA GLY A 59 -8.29 -6.75 4.37
C GLY A 59 -8.96 -8.12 4.48
N ASP A 60 -8.53 -8.92 5.45
CA ASP A 60 -9.28 -10.12 5.87
C ASP A 60 -10.47 -9.77 6.80
#